data_AF-A0A968PXE7-F1
#
_entry.id   AF-A0A968PXE7-F1
#
_cell.length_a   1.000
_cell.length_b   1.000
_cell.length_c   1.000
_cell.angle_alpha   90.00
_cell.angle_beta   90.00
_cell.angle_gamma   90.00
#
_symmetry.space_group_name_H-M   'P 1'
#
loop_
_entity.id
_entity.type
_entity.pdbx_description
1 polymer ?
#
loop_
_entity_poly.entity_id
_entity_poly.type
_entity_poly.pdbx_seq_one_letter_code
_entity_poly.pdbx_strand_id
1 'polypeptide(L)'
;MLGDASKSFYDDAGTNAIGVALITDFNLSEDSIQLSLKGSYVAGSPPAGFGNGTAIYLDKDGVSGISSQDELIAVVAGTQSLNLNASYIAYV
;
A
#
# COMPACT_ATOMS: atom_id res chain seq x y z
N MET A 1 -6.86 5.69 6.18
CA MET A 1 -7.30 4.28 6.12
C MET A 1 -7.34 3.84 4.67
N LEU A 2 -6.81 2.66 4.35
CA LEU A 2 -6.78 2.11 2.99
C LEU A 2 -7.56 0.78 2.87
N GLY A 3 -8.00 0.21 3.98
CA GLY A 3 -8.88 -0.96 4.02
C GLY A 3 -9.53 -1.13 5.40
N ASP A 4 -10.46 -2.08 5.47
CA ASP A 4 -11.10 -2.55 6.69
C ASP A 4 -11.13 -4.09 6.75
N ALA A 5 -11.77 -4.66 7.77
CA ALA A 5 -11.86 -6.11 7.99
C ALA A 5 -12.58 -6.86 6.85
N SER A 6 -13.27 -6.15 5.95
CA SER A 6 -14.00 -6.74 4.83
C SER A 6 -13.27 -6.60 3.50
N LYS A 7 -12.49 -5.53 3.28
CA LYS A 7 -11.87 -5.26 1.98
C LYS A 7 -10.75 -4.22 2.00
N SER A 8 -9.96 -4.24 0.93
CA SER A 8 -9.08 -3.14 0.51
C SER A 8 -9.89 -2.10 -0.29
N PHE A 9 -9.76 -0.81 -0.01
CA PHE A 9 -10.64 0.23 -0.59
C PHE A 9 -10.28 0.68 -2.00
N TYR A 10 -9.03 0.49 -2.40
CA TYR A 10 -8.52 0.83 -3.74
C TYR A 10 -8.36 -0.42 -4.62
N ASP A 11 -8.95 -1.54 -4.20
CA ASP A 11 -9.01 -2.77 -4.97
C ASP A 11 -10.30 -2.81 -5.81
N ASP A 12 -10.16 -2.94 -7.12
CA ASP A 12 -11.27 -3.05 -8.09
C ASP A 12 -11.74 -4.49 -8.33
N ALA A 13 -11.17 -5.47 -7.63
CA ALA A 13 -11.32 -6.90 -7.85
C ALA A 13 -10.85 -7.40 -9.24
N GLY A 14 -10.14 -6.55 -9.98
CA GLY A 14 -9.55 -6.82 -11.30
C GLY A 14 -8.09 -6.36 -11.34
N THR A 15 -7.70 -5.75 -12.46
CA THR A 15 -6.38 -5.11 -12.67
C THR A 15 -6.53 -3.66 -13.13
N ASN A 16 -7.73 -3.07 -13.02
CA ASN A 16 -7.96 -1.69 -13.42
C ASN A 16 -7.94 -0.82 -12.17
N ALA A 17 -6.97 0.09 -12.07
CA ALA A 17 -6.88 0.96 -10.90
C ALA A 17 -8.20 1.76 -10.68
N ILE A 18 -8.92 1.48 -9.59
CA ILE A 18 -10.02 2.34 -9.09
C ILE A 18 -9.47 3.72 -8.68
N GLY A 19 -8.20 3.74 -8.26
CA GLY A 19 -7.47 4.93 -7.87
C GLY A 19 -6.28 4.55 -7.00
N VAL A 20 -5.40 5.52 -6.76
CA VAL A 20 -4.24 5.35 -5.88
C VAL A 20 -4.32 6.42 -4.80
N ALA A 21 -4.16 6.03 -3.53
CA ALA A 21 -4.04 7.01 -2.46
C ALA A 21 -2.64 7.64 -2.48
N LEU A 22 -2.55 8.95 -2.76
CA LEU A 22 -1.31 9.71 -2.61
C LEU A 22 -1.24 10.35 -1.21
N ILE A 23 -0.29 9.92 -0.40
CA ILE A 23 -0.10 10.38 0.99
C ILE A 23 1.18 11.21 1.03
N THR A 24 1.08 12.53 1.27
CA THR A 24 2.18 13.48 1.05
C THR A 24 2.93 13.94 2.30
N ASP A 25 2.43 13.67 3.50
CA ASP A 25 3.00 14.15 4.77
C ASP A 25 2.87 13.10 5.88
N PHE A 26 3.17 11.84 5.55
CA PHE A 26 3.05 10.74 6.52
C PHE A 26 4.17 10.81 7.55
N ASN A 27 3.80 10.99 8.82
CA ASN A 27 4.72 10.96 9.94
C ASN A 27 4.74 9.55 10.57
N LEU A 28 5.86 8.84 10.42
CA LEU A 28 6.05 7.48 10.93
C LEU A 28 5.87 7.33 12.46
N SER A 29 5.91 8.44 13.21
CA SER A 29 5.78 8.44 14.67
C SER A 29 4.41 8.86 15.19
N GLU A 30 3.57 9.45 14.35
CA GLU A 30 2.27 10.04 14.74
C GLU A 30 1.10 9.41 13.98
N ASP A 31 1.32 9.11 12.70
CA ASP A 31 0.28 8.64 11.80
C ASP A 31 0.19 7.11 11.75
N SER A 32 -0.95 6.63 11.26
CA SER A 32 -1.16 5.22 10.99
C SER A 32 -1.80 4.97 9.63
N ILE A 33 -1.41 3.87 9.01
CA ILE A 33 -2.04 3.32 7.81
C ILE A 33 -2.75 2.05 8.21
N GLN A 34 -4.08 2.06 8.08
CA GLN A 34 -4.89 0.86 8.22
C GLN A 34 -5.00 0.11 6.89
N LEU A 35 -4.68 -1.17 6.91
CA LEU A 35 -4.81 -2.15 5.84
C LEU A 35 -5.79 -3.25 6.28
N SER A 36 -6.31 -4.02 5.32
CA SER A 36 -7.20 -5.16 5.62
C SER A 36 -6.41 -6.35 6.16
N LEU A 37 -6.07 -7.33 5.32
CA LEU A 37 -5.45 -8.58 5.72
C LEU A 37 -3.92 -8.49 5.79
N LYS A 38 -3.35 -8.94 6.92
CA LYS A 38 -1.90 -9.07 7.08
C LYS A 38 -1.33 -10.11 6.12
N GLY A 39 -0.24 -9.77 5.45
CA GLY A 39 0.43 -10.65 4.49
C GLY A 39 -0.10 -10.56 3.07
N SER A 40 -1.16 -9.78 2.83
CA SER A 40 -1.69 -9.52 1.48
C SER A 40 -1.06 -8.29 0.82
N TYR A 41 -0.02 -7.70 1.40
CA TYR A 41 0.54 -6.45 0.91
C TYR A 41 2.04 -6.51 0.78
N VAL A 42 2.55 -5.82 -0.23
CA VAL A 42 3.98 -5.66 -0.50
C VAL A 42 4.31 -4.18 -0.61
N ALA A 43 5.43 -3.77 0.00
CA ALA A 43 5.94 -2.42 -0.12
C ALA A 43 7.14 -2.38 -1.06
N GLY A 44 7.25 -1.32 -1.86
CA GLY A 44 8.40 -1.12 -2.73
C GLY A 44 8.42 0.24 -3.40
N SER A 45 9.20 0.36 -4.47
CA SER A 45 9.32 1.63 -5.20
C SER A 45 8.02 1.98 -5.91
N PRO A 46 7.58 3.25 -5.88
CA PRO A 46 6.42 3.67 -6.64
C PRO A 46 6.68 3.64 -8.16
N PRO A 47 5.64 3.50 -9.00
CA PRO A 47 5.81 3.59 -10.43
C PRO A 47 6.30 4.97 -10.88
N ALA A 48 6.81 5.04 -12.10
CA ALA A 48 7.21 6.30 -12.71
C ALA A 48 6.05 7.31 -12.71
N GLY A 49 6.35 8.56 -12.35
CA GLY A 49 5.37 9.65 -12.26
C GLY A 49 4.90 9.99 -10.85
N PHE A 50 5.09 9.11 -9.87
CA PHE A 50 4.72 9.36 -8.46
C PHE A 50 5.84 9.98 -7.61
N GLY A 51 7.05 10.14 -8.16
CA GLY A 51 8.20 10.71 -7.46
C GLY A 51 8.84 9.76 -6.45
N ASN A 52 9.50 10.31 -5.43
CA ASN A 52 10.19 9.54 -4.40
C ASN A 52 9.23 9.17 -3.25
N GLY A 53 9.35 7.95 -2.73
CA GLY A 53 8.53 7.45 -1.63
C GLY A 53 8.50 5.93 -1.57
N THR A 54 7.48 5.39 -0.89
CA THR A 54 7.20 3.95 -0.86
C THR A 54 5.78 3.72 -1.35
N ALA A 55 5.62 2.82 -2.31
CA ALA A 55 4.31 2.33 -2.72
C ALA A 55 3.89 1.12 -1.88
N ILE A 56 2.58 0.98 -1.69
CA ILE A 56 1.92 -0.18 -1.10
C ILE A 56 1.11 -0.84 -2.21
N TYR A 57 1.40 -2.11 -2.46
CA TYR A 57 0.71 -2.95 -3.41
C TYR A 57 -0.09 -4.02 -2.68
N LEU A 58 -1.26 -4.36 -3.20
CA LEU A 58 -2.03 -5.52 -2.80
C LEU A 58 -1.56 -6.72 -3.63
N ASP A 59 -1.06 -7.75 -2.96
CA ASP A 59 -0.63 -9.00 -3.56
C ASP A 59 -1.86 -9.77 -4.06
N LYS A 60 -1.91 -10.00 -5.38
CA LYS A 60 -3.03 -10.66 -6.06
C LYS A 60 -2.73 -12.08 -6.51
N ASP A 61 -1.47 -12.46 -6.57
CA ASP A 61 -1.03 -13.73 -7.14
C ASP A 61 -0.24 -14.61 -6.16
N GLY A 62 0.00 -14.13 -4.94
CA GLY A 62 0.74 -14.82 -3.89
C GLY A 62 2.24 -14.91 -4.16
N VAL A 63 2.75 -14.19 -5.17
CA VAL A 63 4.18 -14.18 -5.49
C VAL A 63 4.90 -13.27 -4.52
N SER A 64 5.95 -13.79 -3.89
CA SER A 64 6.78 -12.97 -3.00
C SER A 64 7.42 -11.80 -3.77
N GLY A 65 7.13 -10.58 -3.34
CA GLY A 65 7.64 -9.35 -3.95
C GLY A 65 6.59 -8.68 -4.83
N ILE A 66 7.00 -7.71 -5.65
CA ILE A 66 6.07 -7.02 -6.56
C ILE A 66 6.01 -7.78 -7.89
N SER A 67 4.81 -8.18 -8.29
CA SER A 67 4.50 -8.84 -9.56
C SER A 67 3.72 -7.89 -10.50
N SER A 68 3.49 -8.33 -11.75
CA SER A 68 2.61 -7.58 -12.67
C SER A 68 1.12 -7.73 -12.35
N GLN A 69 0.75 -8.62 -11.43
CA GLN A 69 -0.63 -8.84 -11.01
C GLN A 69 -0.99 -8.01 -9.78
N ASP A 70 0.01 -7.47 -9.07
CA ASP A 70 -0.21 -6.71 -7.84
C ASP A 70 -0.82 -5.34 -8.13
N GLU A 71 -1.81 -4.99 -7.33
CA GLU A 71 -2.58 -3.76 -7.51
C GLU A 71 -1.97 -2.62 -6.68
N LEU A 72 -1.71 -1.46 -7.30
CA LEU A 72 -1.18 -0.30 -6.59
C LEU A 72 -2.27 0.36 -5.73
N ILE A 73 -2.15 0.27 -4.41
CA ILE A 73 -3.14 0.81 -3.46
C ILE A 73 -2.79 2.24 -3.04
N ALA A 74 -1.52 2.50 -2.76
CA ALA A 74 -1.08 3.80 -2.25
C ALA A 74 0.37 4.12 -2.59
N VAL A 75 0.70 5.41 -2.58
CA VAL A 75 2.05 5.94 -2.54
C VAL A 75 2.19 6.86 -1.34
N VAL A 76 3.12 6.51 -0.44
CA VAL A 76 3.56 7.35 0.66
C VAL A 76 4.77 8.16 0.19
N ALA A 77 4.50 9.37 -0.28
CA ALA A 77 5.52 10.26 -0.83
C ALA A 77 6.51 10.70 0.26
N GLY A 78 7.78 10.86 -0.11
CA GLY A 78 8.85 11.28 0.80
C GLY A 78 9.33 10.24 1.81
N THR A 79 8.59 9.14 2.01
CA THR A 79 8.99 8.06 2.94
C THR A 79 9.63 6.91 2.17
N GLN A 80 10.95 6.71 2.30
CA GLN A 80 11.68 5.66 1.57
C GLN A 80 11.82 4.32 2.33
N SER A 81 11.33 4.24 3.56
CA SER A 81 11.54 3.09 4.45
C SER A 81 10.26 2.69 5.17
N LEU A 82 9.13 2.79 4.47
CA LEU A 82 7.87 2.29 5.01
C LEU A 82 7.98 0.77 5.17
N ASN A 83 7.69 0.28 6.37
CA ASN A 83 7.79 -1.11 6.76
C ASN A 83 6.39 -1.60 7.14
N LEU A 84 5.89 -2.57 6.37
CA LEU A 84 4.56 -3.16 6.57
C LEU A 84 4.38 -3.93 7.89
N ASN A 85 5.47 -4.14 8.64
CA ASN A 85 5.48 -4.77 9.96
C ASN A 85 5.72 -3.78 11.12
N ALA A 86 5.82 -2.48 10.84
CA ALA A 86 6.00 -1.46 11.87
C ALA A 86 4.68 -1.13 12.59
N SER A 87 4.78 -0.48 13.74
CA SER A 87 3.63 -0.15 14.61
C SER A 87 2.64 0.86 14.01
N TYR A 88 3.07 1.66 13.03
CA TYR A 88 2.19 2.57 12.29
C TYR A 88 1.33 1.86 11.24
N ILE A 89 1.48 0.55 11.07
CA ILE A 89 0.62 -0.27 10.21
C ILE A 89 -0.37 -1.03 11.07
N ALA A 90 -1.65 -0.74 10.88
CA ALA A 90 -2.75 -1.45 11.53
C ALA A 90 -3.41 -2.39 10.53
N TYR A 91 -3.51 -3.67 10.87
CA TYR A 91 -4.32 -4.65 10.12
C TYR A 91 -5.61 -4.93 10.88
N VAL A 92 -6.69 -5.19 10.17
CA VAL A 92 -8.04 -5.41 10.74
C VAL A 92 -8.78 -6.57 10.10
#